data_AF-A0A1Q3THG3-F1
#
_entry.id   AF-A0A1Q3THG3-F1
#
_cell.length_a   1.000
_cell.length_b   1.000
_cell.length_c   1.000
_cell.angle_alpha   90.00
_cell.angle_beta   90.00
_cell.angle_gamma   90.00
#
_symmetry.space_group_name_H-M   'P 1'
#
loop_
_entity.id
_entity.type
_entity.pdbx_description
1 polymer ?
#
loop_
_entity_poly.entity_id
_entity_poly.type
_entity_poly.pdbx_seq_one_letter_code
_entity_poly.pdbx_strand_id
1 'polypeptide(L)'
;MVIAIGRGSMISKPSLKSLIIRRLGDARVLLKNRRYPAAIYLAGYGVELALKYRICKIMEFTKGFPESKSEFNKYYQDTRKTILRQTMRSLWDIRHHNLPILLRYSGKQVNVKTCLNAEWGIVKGWNPEMRYINNTIRRHTANDFLNSASAIITGIL
;
A
#
# COMPACT_ATOMS: atom_id res chain seq x y z
N MET A 1 0.26 15.51 -27.86
CA MET A 1 -0.68 15.07 -26.79
C MET A 1 0.07 15.11 -25.47
N VAL A 2 -0.02 16.22 -24.73
CA VAL A 2 0.65 16.35 -23.42
C VAL A 2 -0.19 15.56 -22.43
N ILE A 3 0.31 14.40 -22.01
CA ILE A 3 -0.27 13.69 -20.86
C ILE A 3 -0.09 14.64 -19.68
N ALA A 4 -1.20 15.10 -19.09
CA ALA A 4 -1.16 15.81 -17.82
C ALA A 4 -0.59 14.84 -16.77
N ILE A 5 0.72 14.89 -16.58
CA ILE A 5 1.41 14.21 -15.49
C ILE A 5 1.00 14.99 -14.25
N GLY A 6 -0.07 14.53 -13.60
CA GLY A 6 -0.55 15.13 -12.36
C GLY A 6 0.62 15.26 -11.39
N ARG A 7 0.98 16.50 -11.06
CA ARG A 7 1.89 16.80 -9.94
C ARG A 7 1.38 16.03 -8.73
N GLY A 8 2.28 15.34 -8.02
CA GLY A 8 1.99 14.46 -6.89
C GLY A 8 0.86 15.00 -6.04
N SER A 9 -0.33 14.48 -6.31
CA SER A 9 -1.59 14.90 -5.71
C SER A 9 -2.01 13.74 -4.82
N MET A 10 -2.22 14.04 -3.55
CA MET A 10 -2.88 13.21 -2.54
C MET A 10 -3.80 12.17 -3.19
N ILE A 11 -3.54 10.90 -2.94
CA ILE A 11 -4.36 9.84 -3.53
C ILE A 11 -5.71 9.86 -2.81
N SER A 12 -6.75 10.30 -3.52
CA SER A 12 -8.09 10.42 -2.92
C SER A 12 -8.59 9.08 -2.38
N LYS A 13 -9.40 9.11 -1.32
CA LYS A 13 -9.99 7.90 -0.72
C LYS A 13 -10.75 7.02 -1.73
N PRO A 14 -11.66 7.55 -2.58
CA PRO A 14 -12.32 6.77 -3.62
C PRO A 14 -11.33 6.21 -4.66
N SER A 15 -10.33 7.03 -5.05
CA SER A 15 -9.29 6.60 -5.99
C SER A 15 -8.43 5.47 -5.43
N LEU A 16 -8.16 5.44 -4.12
CA LEU A 16 -7.40 4.37 -3.46
C LEU A 16 -8.09 3.02 -3.63
N LYS A 17 -9.40 2.91 -3.31
CA LYS A 17 -10.13 1.65 -3.43
C LYS A 17 -10.15 1.13 -4.88
N SER A 18 -10.43 2.01 -5.84
CA SER A 18 -10.39 1.67 -7.27
C SER A 18 -8.98 1.26 -7.72
N LEU A 19 -7.94 1.96 -7.26
CA LEU A 19 -6.56 1.68 -7.63
C LEU A 19 -6.09 0.32 -7.09
N ILE A 20 -6.45 -0.06 -5.86
CA ILE A 20 -6.14 -1.38 -5.30
C ILE A 20 -6.68 -2.51 -6.19
N ILE A 21 -7.96 -2.42 -6.57
CA ILE A 21 -8.62 -3.42 -7.42
C ILE A 21 -7.93 -3.50 -8.79
N ARG A 22 -7.66 -2.33 -9.40
CA ARG A 22 -6.97 -2.28 -10.70
C ARG A 22 -5.57 -2.88 -10.63
N ARG A 23 -4.77 -2.59 -9.60
CA ARG A 23 -3.41 -3.13 -9.47
C ARG A 23 -3.37 -4.63 -9.27
N LEU A 24 -4.33 -5.20 -8.53
CA LEU A 24 -4.48 -6.65 -8.48
C LEU A 24 -4.91 -7.25 -9.83
N GLY A 25 -5.81 -6.58 -10.57
CA GLY A 25 -6.20 -6.98 -11.92
C GLY A 25 -5.00 -7.01 -12.87
N ASP A 26 -4.23 -5.93 -12.91
CA ASP A 26 -3.03 -5.82 -13.75
C ASP A 26 -1.98 -6.87 -13.37
N ALA A 27 -1.75 -7.09 -12.07
CA ALA A 27 -0.84 -8.12 -11.59
C ALA A 27 -1.24 -9.52 -12.10
N ARG A 28 -2.53 -9.84 -12.10
CA ARG A 28 -3.05 -11.12 -12.63
C ARG A 28 -2.82 -11.24 -14.14
N VAL A 29 -2.99 -10.17 -14.91
CA VAL A 29 -2.70 -10.15 -16.36
C VAL A 29 -1.22 -10.39 -16.60
N LEU A 30 -0.33 -9.74 -15.83
CA LEU A 30 1.12 -9.92 -15.95
C LEU A 30 1.57 -11.34 -15.58
N LEU A 31 0.98 -11.94 -14.53
CA LEU A 31 1.24 -13.33 -14.15
C LEU A 31 0.91 -14.28 -15.31
N LYS A 32 -0.26 -14.13 -15.93
CA LYS A 32 -0.68 -14.94 -17.09
C LYS A 32 0.28 -14.81 -18.27
N ASN A 33 0.82 -13.62 -18.50
CA ASN A 33 1.77 -13.31 -19.56
C ASN A 33 3.24 -13.55 -19.17
N ARG A 34 3.51 -14.30 -18.08
CA ARG A 34 4.86 -14.67 -17.62
C ARG A 34 5.75 -13.49 -17.23
N ARG A 35 5.17 -12.32 -16.97
CA ARG A 35 5.87 -11.11 -16.50
C ARG A 35 5.94 -11.08 -14.97
N TYR A 36 6.58 -12.09 -14.39
CA TYR A 36 6.51 -12.39 -12.94
C TYR A 36 7.02 -11.28 -12.02
N PRO A 37 8.20 -10.65 -12.25
CA PRO A 37 8.65 -9.55 -11.39
C PRO A 37 7.69 -8.37 -11.39
N ALA A 38 7.16 -8.01 -12.56
CA ALA A 38 6.18 -6.93 -12.69
C ALA A 38 4.84 -7.28 -12.02
N ALA A 39 4.41 -8.56 -12.10
CA ALA A 39 3.21 -9.03 -11.41
C ALA A 39 3.34 -8.88 -9.89
N ILE A 40 4.46 -9.34 -9.31
CA ILE A 40 4.76 -9.18 -7.87
C ILE A 40 4.80 -7.70 -7.51
N TYR A 41 5.46 -6.89 -8.33
CA TYR A 41 5.58 -5.46 -8.10
C TYR A 41 4.20 -4.79 -7.96
N LEU A 42 3.30 -5.01 -8.92
CA LEU A 42 1.96 -4.43 -8.88
C LEU A 42 1.09 -4.99 -7.75
N ALA A 43 1.22 -6.28 -7.43
CA ALA A 43 0.50 -6.90 -6.33
C ALA A 43 0.91 -6.31 -4.96
N GLY A 44 2.21 -6.13 -4.73
CA GLY A 44 2.71 -5.53 -3.49
C GLY A 44 2.34 -4.06 -3.39
N TYR A 45 2.33 -3.33 -4.51
CA TYR A 45 1.80 -1.97 -4.54
C TYR A 45 0.31 -1.92 -4.17
N GLY A 46 -0.48 -2.92 -4.58
CA GLY A 46 -1.86 -3.08 -4.12
C GLY A 46 -1.98 -3.22 -2.59
N VAL A 47 -1.08 -3.98 -1.96
CA VAL A 47 -1.05 -4.16 -0.49
C VAL A 47 -0.73 -2.83 0.20
N GLU A 48 0.27 -2.11 -0.29
CA GLU A 48 0.62 -0.77 0.22
C GLU A 48 -0.59 0.18 0.19
N LEU A 49 -1.28 0.26 -0.96
CA LEU A 49 -2.44 1.12 -1.13
C LEU A 49 -3.58 0.73 -0.19
N ALA A 50 -3.81 -0.57 0.04
CA ALA A 50 -4.83 -1.05 0.96
C ALA A 50 -4.51 -0.66 2.42
N LEU A 51 -3.24 -0.74 2.82
CA LEU A 51 -2.80 -0.26 4.13
C LEU A 51 -2.96 1.26 4.26
N LYS A 52 -2.54 2.03 3.25
CA LYS A 52 -2.73 3.49 3.20
C LYS A 52 -4.22 3.86 3.30
N TYR A 53 -5.10 3.13 2.62
CA TYR A 53 -6.55 3.31 2.72
C TYR A 53 -7.07 3.05 4.14
N ARG A 54 -6.58 2.00 4.82
CA ARG A 54 -6.94 1.73 6.22
C ARG A 54 -6.45 2.81 7.18
N ILE A 55 -5.25 3.33 6.99
CA ILE A 55 -4.74 4.47 7.75
C ILE A 55 -5.66 5.68 7.55
N CYS A 56 -6.09 5.96 6.32
CA CYS A 56 -7.03 7.06 6.06
C CYS A 56 -8.38 6.90 6.78
N LYS A 57 -8.81 5.65 7.04
CA LYS A 57 -10.04 5.38 7.81
C LYS A 57 -9.83 5.61 9.30
N ILE A 58 -8.75 5.09 9.88
CA ILE A 58 -8.46 5.22 11.33
C ILE A 58 -8.09 6.66 11.71
N MET A 59 -7.32 7.34 10.86
CA MET A 59 -6.85 8.70 11.10
C MET A 59 -7.85 9.76 10.61
N GLU A 60 -9.03 9.33 10.13
CA GLU A 60 -10.10 10.20 9.63
C GLU A 60 -9.66 11.18 8.53
N PHE A 61 -8.70 10.82 7.69
CA PHE A 61 -8.23 11.65 6.59
C PHE A 61 -9.30 11.79 5.51
N THR A 62 -10.16 12.81 5.60
CA THR A 62 -11.38 12.94 4.78
C THR A 62 -11.12 12.97 3.27
N LYS A 63 -10.01 13.57 2.82
CA LYS A 63 -9.73 13.77 1.40
C LYS A 63 -8.97 12.61 0.74
N GLY A 64 -8.11 11.89 1.46
CA GLY A 64 -7.18 10.92 0.88
C GLY A 64 -5.90 10.72 1.69
N PHE A 65 -5.03 9.83 1.20
CA PHE A 65 -3.74 9.58 1.85
C PHE A 65 -2.74 10.69 1.46
N PRO A 66 -2.19 11.44 2.43
CA PRO A 66 -1.17 12.46 2.15
C PRO A 66 0.16 11.80 1.77
N GLU A 67 0.71 12.14 0.61
CA GLU A 67 1.98 11.59 0.10
C GLU A 67 3.16 12.57 0.34
N SER A 68 2.87 13.80 0.80
CA SER A 68 3.88 14.82 1.10
C SER A 68 3.71 15.45 2.48
N LYS A 69 4.82 16.01 3.02
CA LYS A 69 4.80 16.78 4.28
C LYS A 69 3.76 17.90 4.25
N SER A 70 3.67 18.59 3.13
CA SER A 70 2.74 19.70 2.95
C SER A 70 1.29 19.23 3.04
N GLU A 71 0.95 18.09 2.44
CA GLU A 71 -0.39 17.51 2.52
C GLU A 71 -0.72 17.02 3.93
N PHE A 72 0.23 16.40 4.63
CA PHE A 72 0.08 16.05 6.04
C PHE A 72 -0.16 17.31 6.90
N ASN A 73 0.60 18.39 6.66
CA ASN A 73 0.43 19.66 7.38
C ASN A 73 -0.94 20.31 7.12
N LYS A 74 -1.56 20.09 5.96
CA LYS A 74 -2.92 20.59 5.67
C LYS A 74 -3.97 19.91 6.55
N TYR A 75 -3.87 18.61 6.80
CA TYR A 75 -4.74 17.93 7.77
C TYR A 75 -4.50 18.41 9.21
N TYR A 76 -3.26 18.80 9.51
CA TYR A 76 -2.84 19.30 10.82
C TYR A 76 -3.42 20.69 11.16
N GLN A 77 -3.54 21.58 10.18
CA GLN A 77 -4.15 22.91 10.37
C GLN A 77 -5.67 22.85 10.60
N ASP A 78 -6.30 21.73 10.23
CA ASP A 78 -7.77 21.58 10.20
C ASP A 78 -8.36 20.94 11.48
N THR A 79 -7.56 20.47 12.46
CA THR A 79 -8.10 19.76 13.64
C THR A 79 -7.40 20.00 14.99
N ARG A 80 -8.21 20.10 16.06
CA ARG A 80 -7.84 20.14 17.51
C ARG A 80 -7.19 18.84 18.06
N LYS A 81 -6.60 17.98 17.21
CA LYS A 81 -6.18 16.61 17.60
C LYS A 81 -4.68 16.53 17.87
N THR A 82 -4.26 17.08 19.02
CA THR A 82 -2.86 17.08 19.50
C THR A 82 -2.23 15.68 19.56
N ILE A 83 -3.03 14.64 19.85
CA ILE A 83 -2.61 13.23 19.87
C ILE A 83 -2.01 12.79 18.52
N LEU A 84 -2.55 13.29 17.41
CA LEU A 84 -2.02 12.97 16.09
C LEU A 84 -0.61 13.53 15.91
N ARG A 85 -0.22 14.68 16.51
CA ARG A 85 1.11 15.29 16.32
C ARG A 85 2.26 14.39 16.76
N GLN A 86 2.16 13.78 17.95
CA GLN A 86 3.23 12.93 18.49
C GLN A 86 3.37 11.66 17.63
N THR A 87 2.24 11.03 17.28
CA THR A 87 2.25 9.86 16.40
C THR A 87 2.77 10.23 15.01
N MET A 88 2.44 11.42 14.49
CA MET A 88 2.78 11.93 13.14
C MET A 88 4.24 12.33 12.92
N ARG A 89 4.97 12.74 13.97
CA ARG A 89 6.43 12.99 13.84
C ARG A 89 7.16 11.69 13.45
N SER A 90 6.63 10.54 13.89
CA SER A 90 7.04 9.18 13.50
C SER A 90 6.37 8.66 12.22
N LEU A 91 5.50 9.45 11.56
CA LEU A 91 4.89 9.10 10.26
C LEU A 91 5.60 9.73 9.08
N TRP A 92 6.61 10.57 9.32
CA TRP A 92 7.59 10.86 8.27
C TRP A 92 8.19 9.56 7.72
N ASP A 93 8.29 8.53 8.56
CA ASP A 93 8.71 7.19 8.18
C ASP A 93 7.69 6.42 7.33
N ILE A 94 6.43 6.85 7.22
CA ILE A 94 5.43 6.24 6.34
C ILE A 94 5.70 6.56 4.86
N ARG A 95 6.52 7.58 4.57
CA ARG A 95 7.00 7.79 3.21
C ARG A 95 7.81 6.59 2.71
N HIS A 96 8.49 5.89 3.63
CA HIS A 96 9.05 4.60 3.31
C HIS A 96 7.87 3.67 3.08
N HIS A 97 7.69 3.27 1.83
CA HIS A 97 6.81 2.24 1.30
C HIS A 97 7.11 0.86 1.94
N ASN A 98 7.09 0.84 3.26
CA ASN A 98 7.52 -0.21 4.15
C ASN A 98 6.25 -0.80 4.75
N LEU A 99 5.89 -1.97 4.26
CA LEU A 99 4.64 -2.63 4.61
C LEU A 99 4.51 -2.88 6.13
N PRO A 100 5.56 -3.34 6.86
CA PRO A 100 5.51 -3.43 8.32
C PRO A 100 5.09 -2.15 9.05
N ILE A 101 5.65 -1.00 8.67
CA ILE A 101 5.32 0.29 9.30
C ILE A 101 3.86 0.65 8.99
N LEU A 102 3.45 0.53 7.73
CA LEU A 102 2.08 0.78 7.30
C LEU A 102 1.07 -0.14 8.00
N LEU A 103 1.40 -1.42 8.20
CA LEU A 103 0.57 -2.37 8.93
C LEU A 103 0.35 -1.95 10.38
N ARG A 104 1.40 -1.50 11.06
CA ARG A 104 1.31 -1.00 12.44
C ARG A 104 0.30 0.14 12.56
N TYR A 105 0.36 1.12 11.66
CA TYR A 105 -0.54 2.28 11.69
C TYR A 105 -1.93 2.02 11.10
N SER A 106 -2.09 0.95 10.32
CA SER A 106 -3.39 0.58 9.74
C SER A 106 -4.39 0.01 10.76
N GLY A 107 -3.97 -0.23 12.01
CA GLY A 107 -4.77 -0.87 13.06
C GLY A 107 -5.15 -2.32 12.76
N LYS A 108 -4.55 -2.94 11.73
CA LYS A 108 -4.82 -4.33 11.32
C LYS A 108 -3.71 -5.32 11.70
N GLN A 109 -2.67 -4.86 12.40
CA GLN A 109 -1.51 -5.68 12.72
C GLN A 109 -1.86 -6.97 13.46
N VAL A 110 -2.73 -6.91 14.48
CA VAL A 110 -3.12 -8.10 15.24
C VAL A 110 -3.81 -9.11 14.32
N ASN A 111 -4.87 -8.69 13.62
CA ASN A 111 -5.61 -9.55 12.69
C ASN A 111 -4.69 -10.19 11.64
N VAL A 112 -3.82 -9.41 10.99
CA VAL A 112 -2.90 -9.94 9.98
C VAL A 112 -1.92 -10.95 10.58
N LYS A 113 -1.36 -10.66 11.77
CA LYS A 113 -0.41 -11.58 12.42
C LYS A 113 -1.06 -12.83 13.02
N THR A 114 -2.35 -12.80 13.35
CA THR A 114 -3.06 -13.96 13.91
C THR A 114 -3.68 -14.83 12.82
N CYS A 115 -4.26 -14.22 11.79
CA CYS A 115 -5.08 -14.92 10.81
C CYS A 115 -4.40 -15.08 9.45
N LEU A 116 -3.42 -14.22 9.11
CA LEU A 116 -2.78 -14.15 7.79
C LEU A 116 -1.25 -14.14 7.92
N ASN A 117 -0.70 -14.84 8.92
CA ASN A 117 0.72 -14.78 9.25
C ASN A 117 1.60 -15.34 8.12
N ALA A 118 1.16 -16.41 7.47
CA ALA A 118 1.90 -17.05 6.38
C ALA A 118 1.96 -16.13 5.15
N GLU A 119 0.81 -15.58 4.77
CA GLU A 119 0.65 -14.62 3.68
C GLU A 119 1.47 -13.36 3.96
N TRP A 120 1.42 -12.87 5.20
CA TRP A 120 2.23 -11.74 5.64
C TRP A 120 3.73 -12.05 5.53
N GLY A 121 4.14 -13.25 5.90
CA GLY A 121 5.51 -13.73 5.77
C GLY A 121 6.06 -13.61 4.34
N ILE A 122 5.20 -13.84 3.35
CA ILE A 122 5.53 -13.73 1.92
C ILE A 122 5.57 -12.26 1.47
N VAL A 123 4.56 -11.45 1.82
CA VAL A 123 4.44 -10.09 1.26
C VAL A 123 5.31 -9.06 1.97
N LYS A 124 5.67 -9.24 3.25
CA LYS A 124 6.37 -8.24 4.08
C LYS A 124 7.71 -7.77 3.51
N GLY A 125 8.37 -8.60 2.69
CA GLY A 125 9.65 -8.28 2.06
C GLY A 125 9.54 -7.33 0.86
N TRP A 126 8.31 -7.07 0.39
CA TRP A 126 8.08 -6.18 -0.74
C TRP A 126 8.42 -4.72 -0.40
N ASN A 127 9.06 -4.05 -1.36
CA ASN A 127 9.35 -2.63 -1.33
C ASN A 127 9.41 -2.08 -2.78
N PRO A 128 9.37 -0.75 -2.98
CA PRO A 128 9.37 -0.16 -4.32
C PRO A 128 10.61 -0.45 -5.16
N GLU A 129 11.78 -0.63 -4.53
CA GLU A 129 13.04 -0.90 -5.22
C GLU A 129 13.02 -2.25 -5.93
N MET A 130 12.10 -3.15 -5.55
CA MET A 130 11.84 -4.38 -6.30
C MET A 130 11.44 -4.13 -7.77
N ARG A 131 11.03 -2.90 -8.13
CA ARG A 131 10.84 -2.48 -9.53
C ARG A 131 12.10 -2.66 -10.38
N TYR A 132 13.28 -2.42 -9.80
CA TYR A 132 14.55 -2.44 -10.52
C TYR A 132 15.26 -3.79 -10.43
N ILE A 133 14.71 -4.73 -9.65
CA ILE A 133 15.27 -6.08 -9.54
C ILE A 133 15.03 -6.84 -10.84
N ASN A 134 16.12 -7.28 -11.49
CA ASN A 134 16.09 -8.09 -12.71
C ASN A 134 16.33 -9.58 -12.43
N ASN A 135 15.76 -10.09 -11.33
CA ASN A 135 15.93 -11.49 -10.96
C ASN A 135 14.94 -12.36 -11.74
N THR A 136 15.39 -13.57 -12.10
CA THR A 136 14.50 -14.58 -12.66
C THR A 136 13.61 -15.13 -11.54
N ILE A 137 12.31 -14.84 -11.62
CA ILE A 137 11.31 -15.32 -10.66
C ILE A 137 10.54 -16.49 -11.27
N ARG A 138 10.31 -17.54 -10.49
CA ARG A 138 9.53 -18.70 -10.93
C ARG A 138 8.03 -18.40 -10.85
N ARG A 139 7.25 -19.07 -11.71
CA ARG A 139 5.78 -18.90 -11.75
C ARG A 139 5.11 -19.14 -10.41
N HIS A 140 5.49 -20.21 -9.70
CA HIS A 140 4.89 -20.54 -8.41
C HIS A 140 5.14 -19.43 -7.39
N THR A 141 6.37 -18.90 -7.30
CA THR A 141 6.72 -17.81 -6.39
C THR A 141 5.86 -16.57 -6.63
N ALA A 142 5.64 -16.20 -7.90
CA ALA A 142 4.77 -15.10 -8.24
C ALA A 142 3.29 -15.38 -7.93
N ASN A 143 2.84 -16.61 -8.16
CA ASN A 143 1.48 -17.03 -7.83
C ASN A 143 1.21 -16.98 -6.32
N ASP A 144 2.13 -17.50 -5.51
CA ASP A 144 2.04 -17.51 -4.04
C ASP A 144 2.03 -16.08 -3.50
N PHE A 145 2.88 -15.20 -4.05
CA PHE A 145 2.89 -13.79 -3.71
C PHE A 145 1.56 -13.11 -4.05
N LEU A 146 1.01 -13.33 -5.26
CA LEU A 146 -0.27 -12.73 -5.67
C LEU A 146 -1.44 -13.21 -4.82
N ASN A 147 -1.48 -14.51 -4.48
CA ASN A 147 -2.50 -15.08 -3.61
C ASN A 147 -2.41 -14.48 -2.20
N SER A 148 -1.20 -14.39 -1.65
CA SER A 148 -0.94 -13.78 -0.35
C SER A 148 -1.33 -12.30 -0.33
N ALA A 149 -0.94 -11.55 -1.36
CA ALA A 149 -1.32 -10.14 -1.50
C ALA A 149 -2.84 -9.97 -1.59
N SER A 150 -3.53 -10.82 -2.36
CA SER A 150 -4.99 -10.79 -2.48
C SER A 150 -5.68 -11.11 -1.15
N ALA A 151 -5.19 -12.10 -0.40
CA ALA A 151 -5.73 -12.47 0.90
C ALA A 151 -5.55 -11.33 1.93
N ILE A 152 -4.36 -10.73 1.98
CA ILE A 152 -4.08 -9.57 2.85
C ILE A 152 -4.99 -8.40 2.50
N ILE A 153 -5.11 -8.04 1.22
CA ILE A 153 -5.98 -6.94 0.78
C ILE A 153 -7.43 -7.18 1.18
N THR A 154 -7.97 -8.38 0.94
CA THR A 154 -9.34 -8.74 1.33
C THR A 154 -9.53 -8.72 2.84
N GLY A 155 -8.56 -9.22 3.61
CA GLY A 155 -8.66 -9.29 5.08
C GLY A 155 -8.57 -7.94 5.80
N ILE A 156 -7.89 -6.96 5.20
CA ILE A 156 -7.69 -5.65 5.85
C ILE A 156 -8.72 -4.60 5.45
N LEU A 157 -9.26 -4.63 4.23
CA LEU A 157 -10.16 -3.59 3.70
C LEU A 157 -11.46 -3.49 4.50
#